data_AF-A6PWM2-F1
#
_entry.id   AF-A6PWM2-F1
#
_cell.length_a   1.000
_cell.length_b   1.000
_cell.length_c   1.000
_cell.angle_alpha   90.00
_cell.angle_beta   90.00
_cell.angle_gamma   90.00
#
_symmetry.space_group_name_H-M   'P 1'
#
loop_
_entity.id
_entity.type
_entity.pdbx_description
1 polymer ?
#
loop_
_entity_poly.entity_id
_entity_poly.type
_entity_poly.pdbx_seq_one_letter_code
_entity_poly.pdbx_strand_id
1 'polypeptide(L)'
;MRLPRRAALGLLPLLLLLPPAPEAAKKPTPCHRCRGLVDKFNQGMVDTAKKNFGGGNTAWEEKTLSKYESSEIRLLEILEGLCESSDFECNQMLEAQEEHLEAWWLQLKSEYPDLFEWFCVKTLKVCCSPGTYGPDCLACQGGSQRPCSGNGHCSGDGSRQGDGSCRCHMGYQGPLCTDCMDGYFSSLRNETHSICTACDESCKTCSGLTNRDCGECEVGWVLDEGACV
;
A
#
# COMPACT_ATOMS: atom_id res chain seq x y z
N MET A 1 -0.98 -54.09 63.80
CA MET A 1 -0.01 -53.32 63.00
C MET A 1 -0.27 -53.55 61.51
N ARG A 2 -0.65 -52.49 60.78
CA ARG A 2 -0.41 -52.19 59.35
C ARG A 2 -1.47 -51.14 58.93
N LEU A 3 -1.04 -49.88 58.82
CA LEU A 3 -1.84 -48.78 58.27
C LEU A 3 -1.88 -48.90 56.73
N PRO A 4 -3.01 -48.59 56.06
CA PRO A 4 -3.05 -48.48 54.61
C PRO A 4 -2.45 -47.14 54.13
N ARG A 5 -1.75 -47.21 52.99
CA ARG A 5 -0.97 -46.15 52.33
C ARG A 5 -1.84 -44.98 51.87
N ARG A 6 -1.38 -43.75 52.13
CA ARG A 6 -1.95 -42.50 51.58
C ARG A 6 -1.70 -42.43 50.07
N ALA A 7 -2.75 -42.15 49.30
CA ALA A 7 -2.66 -41.84 47.87
C ALA A 7 -2.01 -40.45 47.69
N ALA A 8 -0.94 -40.37 46.91
CA ALA A 8 -0.35 -39.11 46.50
C ALA A 8 -1.09 -38.60 45.26
N LEU A 9 -1.83 -37.49 45.38
CA LEU A 9 -2.34 -36.77 44.23
C LEU A 9 -1.16 -36.09 43.52
N GLY A 10 -0.84 -36.54 42.30
CA GLY A 10 0.10 -35.86 41.42
C GLY A 10 -0.52 -34.56 40.89
N LEU A 11 0.15 -33.43 41.17
CA LEU A 11 -0.15 -32.14 40.57
C LEU A 11 0.35 -32.15 39.11
N LEU A 12 -0.56 -32.20 38.14
CA LEU A 12 -0.24 -31.91 36.73
C LEU A 12 0.11 -30.41 36.61
N PRO A 13 1.25 -30.04 36.01
CA PRO A 13 1.55 -28.65 35.73
C PRO A 13 0.65 -28.20 34.57
N LEU A 14 -0.25 -27.27 34.86
CA LEU A 14 -1.03 -26.58 33.84
C LEU A 14 -0.06 -25.70 33.05
N LEU A 15 0.37 -26.15 31.86
CA LEU A 15 1.07 -25.28 30.92
C LEU A 15 0.10 -24.19 30.49
N LEU A 16 0.26 -23.00 31.07
CA LEU A 16 -0.34 -21.77 30.57
C LEU A 16 0.21 -21.51 29.16
N LEU A 17 -0.58 -21.88 28.14
CA LEU A 17 -0.40 -21.39 26.79
C LEU A 17 -0.65 -19.87 26.83
N LEU A 18 0.43 -19.09 26.94
CA LEU A 18 0.35 -17.65 26.71
C LEU A 18 -0.10 -17.43 25.27
N PRO A 19 -1.13 -16.60 25.03
CA PRO A 19 -1.46 -16.17 23.68
C PRO A 19 -0.26 -15.43 23.06
N PRO A 20 -0.06 -15.54 21.73
CA PRO A 20 0.98 -14.79 21.05
C PRO A 20 0.78 -13.29 21.32
N ALA A 21 1.87 -12.60 21.63
CA ALA A 21 1.85 -11.16 21.82
C ALA A 21 1.26 -10.48 20.56
N PRO A 22 0.40 -9.46 20.71
CA PRO A 22 -0.04 -8.68 19.55
C PRO A 22 1.19 -8.09 18.87
N GLU A 23 1.32 -8.30 17.56
CA GLU A 23 2.37 -7.66 16.77
C GLU A 23 2.32 -6.15 17.03
N ALA A 24 3.41 -5.60 17.57
CA ALA A 24 3.52 -4.17 17.78
C ALA A 24 3.29 -3.47 16.44
N ALA A 25 2.30 -2.58 16.38
CA ALA A 25 2.01 -1.80 15.18
C ALA A 25 3.29 -1.13 14.69
N LYS A 26 3.75 -1.51 13.48
CA LYS A 26 4.98 -0.96 12.90
C LYS A 26 4.78 0.54 12.71
N LYS A 27 5.69 1.35 13.26
CA LYS A 27 5.66 2.81 13.10
C LYS A 27 5.67 3.15 11.60
N PRO A 28 4.91 4.17 11.16
CA PRO A 28 4.91 4.60 9.76
C PRO A 28 6.32 4.95 9.26
N THR A 29 6.62 4.60 8.01
CA THR A 29 7.90 4.97 7.38
C THR A 29 7.95 6.47 7.07
N PRO A 30 9.14 7.07 6.87
CA PRO A 30 9.25 8.47 6.44
C PRO A 30 8.46 8.77 5.16
N CYS A 31 8.46 7.85 4.19
CA CYS A 31 7.67 8.01 2.97
C CYS A 31 6.16 8.06 3.26
N HIS A 32 5.66 7.14 4.09
CA HIS A 32 4.24 7.10 4.45
C HIS A 32 3.79 8.41 5.11
N ARG A 33 4.62 8.98 5.99
CA ARG A 33 4.33 10.28 6.62
C ARG A 33 4.32 11.42 5.61
N CYS A 34 5.32 11.49 4.74
CA CYS A 34 5.38 12.53 3.70
C CYS A 34 4.17 12.44 2.75
N ARG A 35 3.80 11.23 2.32
CA ARG A 35 2.61 11.01 1.49
C ARG A 35 1.35 11.49 2.20
N GLY A 36 1.16 11.10 3.46
CA GLY A 36 0.00 11.57 4.25
C GLY A 36 -0.06 13.09 4.41
N LEU A 37 1.09 13.74 4.61
CA LEU A 37 1.17 15.20 4.67
C LEU A 37 0.75 15.85 3.34
N VAL A 38 1.27 15.35 2.22
CA VAL A 38 0.93 15.85 0.87
C VAL A 38 -0.53 15.58 0.51
N ASP A 39 -1.06 14.41 0.86
CA ASP A 39 -2.48 14.07 0.63
C ASP A 39 -3.40 15.06 1.36
N LYS A 40 -3.09 15.36 2.64
CA LYS A 40 -3.83 16.37 3.40
C LYS A 40 -3.63 17.78 2.88
N PHE A 41 -2.45 18.12 2.37
CA PHE A 41 -2.20 19.42 1.74
C PHE A 41 -3.07 19.60 0.49
N ASN A 42 -3.09 18.59 -0.38
CA ASN A 42 -3.94 18.58 -1.57
C ASN A 42 -5.44 18.64 -1.20
N GLN A 43 -5.85 17.96 -0.13
CA GLN A 43 -7.20 18.08 0.40
C GLN A 43 -7.51 19.49 0.90
N GLY A 44 -6.61 20.11 1.68
CA GLY A 44 -6.74 21.50 2.14
C GLY A 44 -6.82 22.49 0.98
N MET A 45 -6.09 22.25 -0.12
CA MET A 45 -6.26 23.04 -1.34
C MET A 45 -7.68 22.94 -1.90
N VAL A 46 -8.27 21.74 -1.94
CA VAL A 46 -9.65 21.55 -2.40
C VAL A 46 -10.65 22.24 -1.45
N ASP A 47 -10.48 22.06 -0.15
CA ASP A 47 -11.39 22.57 0.88
C ASP A 47 -11.42 24.11 0.94
N THR A 48 -10.27 24.75 0.68
CA THR A 48 -10.13 26.21 0.66
C THR A 48 -10.45 26.83 -0.71
N ALA A 49 -10.66 26.04 -1.77
CA ALA A 49 -10.75 26.55 -3.15
C ALA A 49 -11.89 27.57 -3.38
N LYS A 50 -12.95 27.53 -2.56
CA LYS A 50 -14.12 28.42 -2.67
C LYS A 50 -14.16 29.53 -1.61
N LYS A 51 -13.12 29.66 -0.79
CA LYS A 51 -13.02 30.71 0.23
C LYS A 51 -12.51 32.03 -0.38
N ASN A 52 -12.51 33.07 0.45
CA ASN A 52 -11.98 34.40 0.16
C ASN A 52 -11.39 34.98 1.46
N PHE A 53 -10.88 36.21 1.42
CA PHE A 53 -10.26 36.85 2.59
C PHE A 53 -11.25 37.15 3.75
N GLY A 54 -12.55 37.03 3.53
CA GLY A 54 -13.59 37.19 4.55
C GLY A 54 -14.14 38.61 4.71
N GLY A 55 -13.73 39.59 3.90
CA GLY A 55 -14.12 41.00 4.01
C GLY A 55 -15.39 41.41 3.23
N GLY A 56 -16.18 40.45 2.74
CA GLY A 56 -17.54 40.67 2.23
C GLY A 56 -17.64 41.29 0.83
N ASN A 57 -16.56 41.84 0.26
CA ASN A 57 -16.56 42.37 -1.11
C ASN A 57 -15.34 41.87 -1.92
N THR A 58 -15.42 40.62 -2.39
CA THR A 58 -14.34 39.91 -3.09
C THR A 58 -13.79 40.65 -4.31
N ALA A 59 -14.64 41.35 -5.07
CA ALA A 59 -14.20 42.11 -6.25
C ALA A 59 -13.33 43.33 -5.91
N TRP A 60 -13.54 43.94 -4.74
CA TRP A 60 -12.66 45.00 -4.23
C TRP A 60 -11.37 44.40 -3.69
N GLU A 61 -11.45 43.30 -2.94
CA GLU A 61 -10.29 42.60 -2.39
C GLU A 61 -9.34 42.14 -3.49
N GLU A 62 -9.81 41.51 -4.57
CA GLU A 62 -8.96 41.05 -5.67
C GLU A 62 -8.32 42.19 -6.47
N LYS A 63 -8.91 43.39 -6.44
CA LYS A 63 -8.37 44.57 -7.13
C LYS A 63 -7.33 45.31 -6.29
N THR A 64 -7.42 45.19 -4.97
CA THR A 64 -6.59 45.94 -4.01
C THR A 64 -5.55 45.05 -3.31
N LEU A 65 -5.80 43.74 -3.25
CA LEU A 65 -4.92 42.69 -2.71
C LEU A 65 -4.52 41.69 -3.80
N SER A 66 -3.64 40.75 -3.47
CA SER A 66 -3.37 39.57 -4.30
C SER A 66 -4.57 38.61 -4.28
N LYS A 67 -4.61 37.65 -5.21
CA LYS A 67 -5.69 36.65 -5.25
C LYS A 67 -5.61 35.74 -4.02
N TYR A 68 -6.73 35.52 -3.34
CA TYR A 68 -6.83 34.56 -2.22
C TYR A 68 -6.28 33.19 -2.62
N GLU A 69 -6.59 32.75 -3.84
CA GLU A 69 -6.16 31.47 -4.42
C GLU A 69 -4.65 31.21 -4.29
N SER A 70 -3.81 32.24 -4.43
CA SER A 70 -2.35 32.14 -4.38
C SER A 70 -1.75 32.94 -3.21
N SER A 71 -2.56 33.25 -2.20
CA SER A 71 -2.15 34.06 -1.05
C SER A 71 -1.46 33.24 0.02
N GLU A 72 -0.62 33.89 0.83
CA GLU A 72 -0.02 33.31 2.04
C GLU A 72 -1.09 32.97 3.10
N ILE A 73 -2.16 33.76 3.18
CA ILE A 73 -3.28 33.49 4.09
C ILE A 73 -3.91 32.12 3.78
N ARG A 74 -4.19 31.83 2.50
CA ARG A 74 -4.72 30.52 2.11
C ARG A 74 -3.73 29.39 2.43
N LEU A 75 -2.43 29.63 2.29
CA LEU A 75 -1.41 28.65 2.67
C LEU A 75 -1.47 28.35 4.16
N LEU A 76 -1.49 29.36 5.03
CA LEU A 76 -1.56 29.17 6.48
C LEU A 76 -2.81 28.39 6.90
N GLU A 77 -3.97 28.72 6.33
CA GLU A 77 -5.20 27.94 6.56
C GLU A 77 -5.04 26.45 6.19
N ILE A 78 -4.29 26.14 5.14
CA ILE A 78 -4.00 24.75 4.74
C ILE A 78 -3.04 24.11 5.74
N LEU A 79 -1.94 24.79 6.08
CA LEU A 79 -0.90 24.27 6.99
C LEU A 79 -1.46 23.93 8.37
N GLU A 80 -2.35 24.77 8.91
CA GLU A 80 -3.04 24.54 10.20
C GLU A 80 -3.88 23.25 10.22
N GLY A 81 -4.36 22.80 9.05
CA GLY A 81 -5.19 21.61 8.90
C GLY A 81 -4.44 20.31 8.62
N LEU A 82 -3.10 20.35 8.45
CA LEU A 82 -2.35 19.16 8.01
C LEU A 82 -2.14 18.11 9.10
N CYS A 83 -1.90 18.54 10.33
CA CYS A 83 -1.57 17.63 11.42
C CYS A 83 -2.57 17.78 12.58
N GLU A 84 -3.02 16.66 13.13
CA GLU A 84 -3.72 16.69 14.41
C GLU A 84 -2.72 17.04 15.51
N SER A 85 -3.13 17.78 16.54
CA SER A 85 -2.24 18.19 17.63
C SER A 85 -1.63 17.00 18.40
N SER A 86 -2.26 15.84 18.36
CA SER A 86 -1.76 14.59 18.96
C SER A 86 -0.76 13.82 18.09
N ASP A 87 -0.63 14.14 16.80
CA ASP A 87 0.28 13.47 15.88
C ASP A 87 1.67 14.14 15.91
N PHE A 88 2.46 13.81 16.93
CA PHE A 88 3.75 14.44 17.17
C PHE A 88 4.69 14.35 15.97
N GLU A 89 4.76 13.21 15.29
CA GLU A 89 5.66 13.04 14.16
C GLU A 89 5.19 13.75 12.89
N CYS A 90 3.88 13.91 12.68
CA CYS A 90 3.36 14.78 11.62
C CYS A 90 3.78 16.23 11.88
N ASN A 91 3.51 16.73 13.10
CA ASN A 91 3.83 18.11 13.46
C ASN A 91 5.33 18.39 13.35
N GLN A 92 6.18 17.49 13.85
CA GLN A 92 7.64 17.62 13.71
C GLN A 92 8.08 17.68 12.24
N MET A 93 7.47 16.87 11.36
CA MET A 93 7.78 16.93 9.93
C MET A 93 7.30 18.23 9.30
N LEU A 94 6.08 18.68 9.63
CA LEU A 94 5.51 19.92 9.14
C LEU A 94 6.42 21.09 9.51
N GLU A 95 6.70 21.28 10.79
CA GLU A 95 7.58 22.33 11.32
C GLU A 95 8.94 22.35 10.61
N ALA A 96 9.54 21.17 10.37
CA ALA A 96 10.84 21.08 9.72
C ALA A 96 10.82 21.42 8.22
N GLN A 97 9.63 21.40 7.58
CA GLN A 97 9.49 21.53 6.12
C GLN A 97 8.58 22.67 5.67
N GLU A 98 8.10 23.53 6.58
CA GLU A 98 7.27 24.70 6.27
C GLU A 98 7.89 25.58 5.19
N GLU A 99 9.20 25.86 5.26
CA GLU A 99 9.92 26.67 4.27
C GLU A 99 9.82 26.08 2.85
N HIS A 100 9.94 24.76 2.72
CA HIS A 100 9.82 24.09 1.42
C HIS A 100 8.40 24.19 0.87
N LEU A 101 7.39 23.99 1.74
CA LEU A 101 5.98 24.08 1.34
C LEU A 101 5.60 25.49 0.92
N GLU A 102 6.09 26.51 1.64
CA GLU A 102 5.90 27.92 1.30
C GLU A 102 6.56 28.28 -0.03
N ALA A 103 7.84 27.91 -0.22
CA ALA A 103 8.55 28.14 -1.46
C ALA A 103 7.84 27.50 -2.66
N TRP A 104 7.31 26.28 -2.47
CA TRP A 104 6.53 25.62 -3.51
C TRP A 104 5.25 26.39 -3.82
N TRP A 105 4.48 26.75 -2.80
CA TRP A 105 3.21 27.45 -2.93
C TRP A 105 3.35 28.79 -3.66
N LEU A 106 4.33 29.59 -3.26
CA LEU A 106 4.50 30.96 -3.74
C LEU A 106 5.20 31.04 -5.10
N GLN A 107 6.09 30.10 -5.41
CA GLN A 107 7.00 30.24 -6.55
C GLN A 107 7.04 29.03 -7.50
N LEU A 108 6.99 27.80 -6.97
CA LEU A 108 7.34 26.61 -7.77
C LEU A 108 6.13 25.82 -8.29
N LYS A 109 4.93 26.05 -7.73
CA LYS A 109 3.72 25.28 -8.05
C LYS A 109 3.37 25.24 -9.54
N SER A 110 3.65 26.31 -10.29
CA SER A 110 3.39 26.32 -11.74
C SER A 110 4.35 25.44 -12.54
N GLU A 111 5.60 25.32 -12.09
CA GLU A 111 6.63 24.51 -12.74
C GLU A 111 6.55 23.04 -12.31
N TYR A 112 6.18 22.82 -11.04
CA TYR A 112 6.08 21.50 -10.41
C TYR A 112 4.66 21.30 -9.82
N PRO A 113 3.64 21.05 -10.65
CA PRO A 113 2.26 20.96 -10.18
C PRO A 113 1.98 19.74 -9.30
N ASP A 114 2.78 18.68 -9.43
CA ASP A 114 2.71 17.49 -8.55
C ASP A 114 3.56 17.72 -7.30
N LEU A 115 2.89 18.08 -6.20
CA LEU A 115 3.53 18.31 -4.91
C LEU A 115 4.21 17.04 -4.39
N PHE A 116 3.67 15.84 -4.62
CA PHE A 116 4.26 14.60 -4.11
C PHE A 116 5.59 14.32 -4.79
N GLU A 117 5.62 14.40 -6.13
CA GLU A 117 6.82 14.17 -6.92
C GLU A 117 7.90 15.21 -6.62
N TRP A 118 7.54 16.49 -6.49
CA TRP A 118 8.51 17.52 -6.13
C TRP A 118 8.99 17.36 -4.68
N PHE A 119 8.07 17.30 -3.72
CA PHE A 119 8.40 17.36 -2.30
C PHE A 119 8.95 16.03 -1.77
N CYS A 120 8.16 14.95 -1.86
CA CYS A 120 8.52 13.67 -1.23
C CYS A 120 9.58 12.90 -2.00
N VAL A 121 9.57 12.98 -3.35
CA VAL A 121 10.46 12.19 -4.21
C VAL A 121 11.78 12.91 -4.52
N LYS A 122 11.72 14.18 -4.96
CA LYS A 122 12.90 14.93 -5.42
C LYS A 122 13.58 15.73 -4.31
N THR A 123 12.82 16.47 -3.51
CA THR A 123 13.35 17.37 -2.47
C THR A 123 13.76 16.60 -1.23
N LEU A 124 12.83 15.89 -0.59
CA LEU A 124 13.12 15.13 0.64
C LEU A 124 13.75 13.77 0.39
N LYS A 125 13.58 13.20 -0.81
CA LYS A 125 14.09 11.89 -1.20
C LYS A 125 13.70 10.76 -0.24
N VAL A 126 12.53 10.87 0.37
CA VAL A 126 12.00 9.85 1.31
C VAL A 126 11.11 8.83 0.60
N CYS A 127 10.48 9.20 -0.52
CA CYS A 127 9.58 8.37 -1.32
C CYS A 127 10.05 8.16 -2.74
N CYS A 128 9.80 6.99 -3.32
CA CYS A 128 9.99 6.74 -4.75
C CYS A 128 8.73 7.00 -5.57
N SER A 129 8.86 7.19 -6.88
CA SER A 129 7.71 7.20 -7.79
C SER A 129 7.07 5.80 -7.85
N PRO A 130 5.77 5.66 -8.15
CA PRO A 130 5.10 4.36 -8.23
C PRO A 130 5.82 3.37 -9.15
N GLY A 131 5.85 2.10 -8.73
CA GLY A 131 6.52 1.01 -9.43
C GLY A 131 8.05 1.00 -9.31
N THR A 132 8.60 1.75 -8.35
CA THR A 132 10.04 1.74 -8.04
C THR A 132 10.26 1.59 -6.53
N TYR A 133 11.42 1.04 -6.14
CA TYR A 133 11.69 0.65 -4.76
C TYR A 133 13.17 0.85 -4.36
N GLY A 134 13.43 0.78 -3.05
CA GLY A 134 14.78 0.78 -2.51
C GLY A 134 15.48 2.15 -2.56
N PRO A 135 16.71 2.24 -2.02
CA PRO A 135 17.40 3.52 -1.83
C PRO A 135 17.60 4.31 -3.13
N ASP A 136 17.74 3.60 -4.25
CA ASP A 136 18.00 4.18 -5.58
C ASP A 136 16.75 4.24 -6.48
N CYS A 137 15.56 3.89 -5.97
CA CYS A 137 14.32 3.77 -6.76
C CYS A 137 14.47 2.93 -8.03
N LEU A 138 14.96 1.71 -7.85
CA LEU A 138 15.03 0.75 -8.94
C LEU A 138 13.62 0.33 -9.36
N ALA A 139 13.42 0.05 -10.64
CA ALA A 139 12.15 -0.45 -11.14
C ALA A 139 11.79 -1.79 -10.49
N CYS A 140 10.54 -1.94 -10.06
CA CYS A 140 10.02 -3.22 -9.61
C CYS A 140 10.14 -4.29 -10.70
N GLN A 141 10.21 -5.54 -10.27
CA GLN A 141 10.08 -6.70 -11.16
C GLN A 141 8.79 -6.59 -12.00
N GLY A 142 8.84 -6.88 -13.30
CA GLY A 142 7.72 -6.64 -14.23
C GLY A 142 7.59 -5.19 -14.72
N GLY A 143 8.44 -4.28 -14.24
CA GLY A 143 8.51 -2.87 -14.65
C GLY A 143 7.65 -1.94 -13.80
N SER A 144 7.90 -0.64 -13.88
CA SER A 144 7.22 0.36 -13.03
C SER A 144 5.75 0.58 -13.37
N GLN A 145 5.34 0.31 -14.61
CA GLN A 145 3.95 0.47 -15.03
C GLN A 145 3.06 -0.69 -14.57
N ARG A 146 3.63 -1.89 -14.50
CA ARG A 146 2.92 -3.12 -14.10
C ARG A 146 3.81 -3.98 -13.19
N PRO A 147 4.10 -3.51 -11.96
CA PRO A 147 4.86 -4.30 -11.00
C PRO A 147 4.28 -5.70 -10.86
N CYS A 148 5.14 -6.71 -10.78
CA CYS A 148 4.78 -8.12 -10.68
C CYS A 148 3.84 -8.57 -11.81
N SER A 149 4.05 -8.05 -13.02
CA SER A 149 3.22 -8.27 -14.22
C SER A 149 1.75 -7.82 -14.08
N GLY A 150 1.43 -7.08 -13.02
CA GLY A 150 0.07 -6.73 -12.62
C GLY A 150 -0.65 -7.81 -11.80
N ASN A 151 0.05 -8.87 -11.40
CA ASN A 151 -0.49 -10.03 -10.68
C ASN A 151 0.12 -10.19 -9.28
N GLY A 152 0.67 -9.11 -8.71
CA GLY A 152 1.33 -9.15 -7.41
C GLY A 152 1.62 -7.76 -6.85
N HIS A 153 2.09 -7.75 -5.60
CA HIS A 153 2.59 -6.55 -4.93
C HIS A 153 4.11 -6.55 -4.89
N CYS A 154 4.73 -5.46 -5.30
CA CYS A 154 6.16 -5.25 -5.21
C CYS A 154 6.55 -4.79 -3.79
N SER A 155 7.51 -5.47 -3.19
CA SER A 155 8.11 -5.12 -1.91
C SER A 155 8.83 -3.78 -2.00
N GLY A 156 8.29 -2.77 -1.32
CA GLY A 156 8.86 -1.41 -1.33
C GLY A 156 8.34 -0.49 -2.42
N ASP A 157 7.25 -0.85 -3.10
CA ASP A 157 6.65 -0.01 -4.14
C ASP A 157 6.39 1.43 -3.65
N GLY A 158 6.97 2.41 -4.36
CA GLY A 158 6.90 3.83 -4.07
C GLY A 158 7.72 4.25 -2.85
N SER A 159 8.60 3.39 -2.34
CA SER A 159 9.36 3.61 -1.11
C SER A 159 10.87 3.45 -1.32
N ARG A 160 11.66 4.18 -0.52
CA ARG A 160 13.12 3.97 -0.40
C ARG A 160 13.50 2.69 0.37
N GLN A 161 12.52 1.91 0.80
CA GLN A 161 12.71 0.62 1.47
C GLN A 161 12.27 -0.53 0.54
N GLY A 162 12.45 -1.77 1.00
CA GLY A 162 12.06 -2.98 0.28
C GLY A 162 13.15 -3.51 -0.63
N ASP A 163 12.92 -4.73 -1.14
CA ASP A 163 13.86 -5.50 -1.94
C ASP A 163 13.35 -5.75 -3.37
N GLY A 164 12.15 -5.28 -3.71
CA GLY A 164 11.56 -5.39 -5.04
C GLY A 164 10.97 -6.76 -5.36
N SER A 165 11.01 -7.68 -4.40
CA SER A 165 10.41 -9.00 -4.54
C SER A 165 8.90 -8.91 -4.72
N CYS A 166 8.33 -9.84 -5.48
CA CYS A 166 6.90 -9.91 -5.74
C CYS A 166 6.19 -10.84 -4.76
N ARG A 167 5.11 -10.34 -4.15
CA ARG A 167 4.11 -11.16 -3.47
C ARG A 167 2.90 -11.32 -4.37
N CYS A 168 2.75 -12.49 -4.98
CA CYS A 168 1.72 -12.75 -5.95
C CYS A 168 0.31 -12.76 -5.37
N HIS A 169 -0.65 -12.36 -6.20
CA HIS A 169 -2.07 -12.52 -5.93
C HIS A 169 -2.46 -14.00 -5.99
N MET A 170 -3.60 -14.36 -5.41
CA MET A 170 -4.10 -15.74 -5.45
C MET A 170 -4.25 -16.23 -6.91
N GLY A 171 -3.88 -17.49 -7.15
CA GLY A 171 -3.85 -18.08 -8.49
C GLY A 171 -2.50 -17.93 -9.20
N TYR A 172 -1.62 -17.04 -8.74
CA TYR A 172 -0.34 -16.75 -9.38
C TYR A 172 0.85 -17.13 -8.49
N GLN A 173 1.95 -17.51 -9.13
CA GLN A 173 3.22 -17.84 -8.51
C GLN A 173 4.41 -17.46 -9.39
N GLY A 174 5.61 -17.69 -8.84
CA GLY A 174 6.87 -17.35 -9.49
C GLY A 174 7.32 -15.92 -9.21
N PRO A 175 8.56 -15.56 -9.59
CA PRO A 175 9.16 -14.27 -9.27
C PRO A 175 8.44 -13.08 -9.93
N LEU A 176 7.80 -13.29 -11.09
CA LEU A 176 7.07 -12.25 -11.82
C LEU A 176 5.54 -12.37 -11.71
N CYS A 177 5.03 -13.34 -10.94
CA CYS A 177 3.60 -13.65 -10.85
C CYS A 177 2.96 -13.93 -12.22
N THR A 178 3.70 -14.61 -13.09
CA THR A 178 3.26 -14.98 -14.45
C THR A 178 2.82 -16.43 -14.56
N ASP A 179 3.16 -17.26 -13.57
CA ASP A 179 2.86 -18.69 -13.61
C ASP A 179 1.65 -18.98 -12.73
N CYS A 180 0.85 -19.96 -13.12
CA CYS A 180 -0.33 -20.35 -12.36
C CYS A 180 0.07 -21.34 -11.26
N MET A 181 -0.53 -21.19 -10.09
CA MET A 181 -0.39 -22.17 -9.01
C MET A 181 -1.25 -23.42 -9.29
N ASP A 182 -1.00 -24.51 -8.57
CA ASP A 182 -1.84 -25.70 -8.63
C ASP A 182 -3.32 -25.35 -8.33
N GLY A 183 -4.24 -26.03 -9.00
CA GLY A 183 -5.66 -25.67 -9.02
C GLY A 183 -6.00 -24.47 -9.93
N TYR A 184 -5.04 -23.92 -10.68
CA TYR A 184 -5.26 -22.90 -11.70
C TYR A 184 -4.54 -23.26 -13.00
N PHE A 185 -5.13 -22.89 -14.13
CA PHE A 185 -4.50 -23.03 -15.45
C PHE A 185 -4.40 -21.67 -16.15
N SER A 186 -3.48 -21.58 -17.12
CA SER A 186 -3.30 -20.37 -17.90
C SER A 186 -4.34 -20.31 -19.01
N SER A 187 -5.34 -19.43 -18.86
CA SER A 187 -6.37 -19.21 -19.88
C SER A 187 -5.92 -18.22 -20.96
N LEU A 188 -4.97 -17.33 -20.61
CA LEU A 188 -4.31 -16.44 -21.55
C LEU A 188 -2.87 -16.20 -21.09
N ARG A 189 -1.91 -16.33 -22.00
CA ARG A 189 -0.51 -15.93 -21.77
C ARG A 189 0.06 -15.23 -23.00
N ASN A 190 0.56 -14.02 -22.79
CA ASN A 190 1.37 -13.28 -23.74
C ASN A 190 2.63 -12.74 -23.03
N GLU A 191 3.48 -11.97 -23.74
CA GLU A 191 4.75 -11.48 -23.19
C GLU A 191 4.60 -10.59 -21.95
N THR A 192 3.45 -9.95 -21.75
CA THR A 192 3.24 -8.93 -20.70
C THR A 192 2.09 -9.24 -19.75
N HIS A 193 1.26 -10.23 -20.07
CA HIS A 193 0.06 -10.60 -19.35
C HIS A 193 -0.03 -12.11 -19.23
N SER A 194 -0.36 -12.56 -18.02
CA SER A 194 -0.78 -13.93 -17.75
C SER A 194 -2.09 -13.86 -16.99
N ILE A 195 -3.08 -14.65 -17.40
CA ILE A 195 -4.36 -14.82 -16.72
C ILE A 195 -4.43 -16.26 -16.24
N CYS A 196 -4.50 -16.42 -14.93
CA CYS A 196 -4.71 -17.71 -14.28
C CYS A 196 -6.19 -17.84 -13.89
N THR A 197 -6.80 -18.95 -14.30
CA THR A 197 -8.21 -19.25 -14.03
C THR A 197 -8.29 -20.53 -13.22
N ALA A 198 -9.13 -20.54 -12.20
CA ALA A 198 -9.31 -21.71 -11.34
C ALA A 198 -9.80 -22.90 -12.17
N CYS A 199 -9.30 -24.07 -11.80
CA CYS A 199 -9.80 -25.34 -12.31
C CYS A 199 -11.21 -25.63 -11.79
N ASP A 200 -11.87 -26.62 -12.40
CA ASP A 200 -13.01 -27.28 -11.78
C ASP A 200 -12.62 -27.82 -10.39
N GLU A 201 -13.54 -27.80 -9.43
CA GLU A 201 -13.27 -28.21 -8.03
C GLU A 201 -12.88 -29.69 -7.90
N SER A 202 -13.20 -30.50 -8.90
CA SER A 202 -12.81 -31.90 -8.99
C SER A 202 -11.36 -32.10 -9.46
N CYS A 203 -10.70 -31.05 -9.95
CA CYS A 203 -9.33 -31.11 -10.46
C CYS A 203 -8.31 -30.57 -9.45
N LYS A 204 -7.23 -31.33 -9.21
CA LYS A 204 -6.03 -30.82 -8.53
C LYS A 204 -5.14 -30.01 -9.48
N THR A 205 -5.03 -30.43 -10.73
CA THR A 205 -4.42 -29.68 -11.84
C THR A 205 -5.30 -29.79 -13.07
N CYS A 206 -5.29 -28.79 -13.95
CA CYS A 206 -6.10 -28.79 -15.16
C CYS A 206 -5.44 -28.04 -16.31
N SER A 207 -5.96 -28.26 -17.53
CA SER A 207 -5.62 -27.49 -18.73
C SER A 207 -6.80 -26.69 -19.31
N GLY A 208 -7.95 -26.76 -18.65
CA GLY A 208 -9.21 -26.15 -19.05
C GLY A 208 -10.17 -26.02 -17.88
N LEU A 209 -11.39 -25.58 -18.17
CA LEU A 209 -12.39 -25.21 -17.15
C LEU A 209 -13.21 -26.36 -16.61
N THR A 210 -13.23 -27.50 -17.32
CA THR A 210 -14.19 -28.58 -17.02
C THR A 210 -13.54 -29.69 -16.22
N ASN A 211 -14.36 -30.49 -15.52
CA ASN A 211 -13.92 -31.71 -14.87
C ASN A 211 -13.34 -32.78 -15.81
N ARG A 212 -13.40 -32.57 -17.13
CA ARG A 212 -12.77 -33.41 -18.16
C ARG A 212 -11.36 -32.92 -18.54
N ASP A 213 -11.02 -31.70 -18.17
CA ASP A 213 -9.73 -31.08 -18.47
C ASP A 213 -8.71 -31.27 -17.35
N CYS A 214 -9.04 -32.09 -16.34
CA CYS A 214 -8.17 -32.38 -15.21
C CYS A 214 -6.94 -33.19 -15.64
N GLY A 215 -5.75 -32.77 -15.20
CA GLY A 215 -4.53 -33.58 -15.26
C GLY A 215 -4.47 -34.60 -14.12
N GLU A 216 -4.98 -34.24 -12.95
CA GLU A 216 -5.11 -35.10 -11.76
C GLU A 216 -6.40 -34.73 -11.02
N CYS A 217 -7.19 -35.73 -10.60
CA CYS A 217 -8.37 -35.48 -9.78
C CYS A 217 -7.97 -35.07 -8.35
N GLU A 218 -8.74 -34.17 -7.76
CA GLU A 218 -8.57 -33.75 -6.37
C GLU A 218 -8.98 -34.87 -5.41
N VAL A 219 -8.46 -34.83 -4.18
CA VAL A 219 -8.76 -35.83 -3.16
C VAL A 219 -10.27 -35.88 -2.90
N GLY A 220 -10.85 -37.07 -3.04
CA GLY A 220 -12.30 -37.31 -2.87
C GLY A 220 -13.05 -37.48 -4.20
N TRP A 221 -12.39 -37.20 -5.33
CA TRP A 221 -12.91 -37.39 -6.68
C TRP A 221 -12.27 -38.60 -7.36
N VAL A 222 -12.98 -39.22 -8.30
CA VAL A 222 -12.50 -40.39 -9.04
C VAL A 222 -12.56 -40.10 -10.55
N LEU A 223 -11.52 -40.52 -11.27
CA LEU A 223 -11.52 -40.45 -12.73
C LEU A 223 -12.47 -41.52 -13.30
N ASP A 224 -13.57 -41.08 -13.90
CA ASP A 224 -14.55 -41.93 -14.59
C ASP A 224 -14.88 -41.36 -15.98
N GLU A 225 -14.84 -42.21 -17.00
CA GLU A 225 -15.07 -41.83 -18.42
C GLU A 225 -14.37 -40.53 -18.89
N GLY A 226 -13.16 -40.27 -18.37
CA GLY A 226 -12.36 -39.09 -18.68
C GLY A 226 -12.85 -37.80 -18.04
N ALA A 227 -13.61 -37.89 -16.94
CA ALA A 227 -14.01 -36.79 -16.08
C ALA A 227 -13.68 -37.13 -14.61
N CYS A 228 -13.32 -36.14 -13.80
CA CYS A 228 -13.30 -36.30 -12.35
C CYS A 228 -14.71 -36.10 -11.79
N VAL A 229 -15.24 -37.10 -11.08
CA VAL A 229 -16.61 -37.16 -10.53
C VAL A 229 -16.67 -37.74 -9.12
#